data_AF-A0A3N7ERA3-F1
#
_entry.id   AF-A0A3N7ERA3-F1
#
_cell.length_a   1.000
_cell.length_b   1.000
_cell.length_c   1.000
_cell.angle_alpha   90.00
_cell.angle_beta   90.00
_cell.angle_gamma   90.00
#
_symmetry.space_group_name_H-M   'P 1'
#
loop_
_entity.id
_entity.type
_entity.pdbx_description
1 polymer ?
#
loop_
_entity_poly.entity_id
_entity_poly.type
_entity_poly.pdbx_seq_one_letter_code
_entity_poly.pdbx_strand_id
1 'polypeptide(L)'
;MNSLKFYVILLSLLTLAIITLAQEDANYLYHNCQNATTSTINSTYRVNLNLLLSSLASNATLNNTIGFYNTSFGQSTDQVYGLFICRGDLSNTVCQNCVTFATKDIVQRCPVGIASIVYYDACILRYSNVNFFSKVDQSPGFSLLNTQNITTEPQRFNNLVGAAVNDLAARAASAPPGAKKFAVNKTSFNAFQNIYSLAQCTPDLSSSDCNRCLSAAIAGLPNCCSSKIGGRVLFPSCYIHYEITEFYDATAVAAESPPPPPPSWLFLLLHLLVQRHYQKKKAVSQQF
;
A
#
# COMPACT_ATOMS: atom_id res chain seq x y z
N MET A 1 36.62 19.19 -33.94
CA MET A 1 36.26 18.09 -33.01
C MET A 1 35.98 16.85 -33.85
N ASN A 2 36.71 15.75 -33.67
CA ASN A 2 36.55 14.56 -34.53
C ASN A 2 35.09 14.08 -34.50
N SER A 3 34.54 13.72 -35.66
CA SER A 3 33.14 13.25 -35.80
C SER A 3 32.77 12.17 -34.77
N LEU A 4 33.70 11.26 -34.48
CA LEU A 4 33.53 10.21 -33.46
C LEU A 4 33.33 10.76 -32.03
N LYS A 5 34.02 11.85 -31.65
CA LYS A 5 33.86 12.48 -30.32
C LYS A 5 32.49 13.16 -30.20
N PHE A 6 31.96 13.69 -31.29
CA PHE A 6 30.62 14.29 -31.31
C PHE A 6 29.52 13.23 -31.12
N TYR A 7 29.63 12.08 -31.78
CA TYR A 7 28.69 10.96 -31.62
C TYR A 7 28.68 10.40 -30.19
N VAL A 8 29.84 10.25 -29.55
CA VAL A 8 29.93 9.77 -28.15
C VAL A 8 29.30 10.77 -27.17
N ILE A 9 29.49 12.07 -27.39
CA ILE A 9 28.85 13.11 -26.58
C ILE A 9 27.33 13.09 -26.79
N LEU A 10 26.86 12.96 -28.03
CA LEU A 10 25.43 12.89 -28.32
C LEU A 10 24.76 11.65 -27.70
N LEU A 11 25.40 10.48 -27.80
CA LEU A 11 24.91 9.24 -27.19
C LEU A 11 24.89 9.32 -25.66
N SER A 12 25.90 9.92 -25.03
CA SER A 12 25.94 10.11 -23.57
C SER A 12 24.92 11.13 -23.07
N LEU A 13 24.64 12.18 -23.85
CA LEU A 13 23.54 13.11 -23.56
C LEU A 13 22.17 12.45 -23.76
N LEU A 14 22.02 11.59 -24.77
CA LEU A 14 20.80 10.81 -24.99
C LEU A 14 20.56 9.83 -23.83
N THR A 15 21.60 9.13 -23.36
CA THR A 15 21.47 8.22 -22.22
C THR A 15 21.19 8.99 -20.92
N LEU A 16 21.81 10.15 -20.70
CA LEU A 16 21.46 11.02 -19.56
C LEU A 16 20.02 11.53 -19.63
N ALA A 17 19.53 11.88 -20.83
CA ALA A 17 18.14 12.29 -21.05
C ALA A 17 17.16 11.13 -20.80
N ILE A 18 17.50 9.91 -21.21
CA ILE A 18 16.68 8.72 -20.94
C ILE A 18 16.69 8.36 -19.45
N ILE A 19 17.83 8.51 -18.75
CA ILE A 19 17.92 8.27 -17.29
C ILE A 19 17.14 9.32 -16.49
N THR A 20 17.10 10.58 -16.94
CA THR A 20 16.31 11.64 -16.29
C THR A 20 14.81 11.52 -16.54
N LEU A 21 14.39 10.89 -17.64
CA LEU A 21 12.99 10.55 -17.91
C LEU A 21 12.54 9.21 -17.30
N ALA A 22 13.47 8.42 -16.74
CA ALA A 22 13.19 7.17 -16.03
C ALA A 22 12.98 7.37 -14.52
N GLN A 23 12.71 8.60 -14.09
CA GLN A 23 12.02 8.77 -12.83
C GLN A 23 10.59 8.29 -13.10
N GLU A 24 10.25 7.08 -12.64
CA GLU A 24 8.85 6.67 -12.53
C GLU A 24 8.14 7.78 -11.76
N ASP A 25 7.49 8.69 -12.49
CA ASP A 25 6.48 9.55 -11.90
C ASP A 25 5.55 8.59 -11.21
N ALA A 26 5.47 8.68 -9.88
CA ALA A 26 4.49 7.92 -9.14
C ALA A 26 3.15 8.20 -9.83
N ASN A 27 2.51 7.17 -10.38
CA ASN A 27 1.32 7.37 -11.21
C ASN A 27 0.26 8.09 -10.38
N TYR A 28 0.01 9.35 -10.72
CA TYR A 28 -0.91 10.22 -10.00
C TYR A 28 -2.35 9.71 -10.17
N LEU A 29 -3.08 9.62 -9.06
CA LEU A 29 -4.48 9.16 -9.05
C LEU A 29 -5.44 10.30 -8.76
N TYR A 30 -5.24 10.98 -7.63
CA TYR A 30 -6.15 12.03 -7.17
C TYR A 30 -5.50 12.86 -6.05
N HIS A 31 -6.06 14.03 -5.77
CA HIS A 31 -5.76 14.78 -4.56
C HIS A 31 -6.99 15.55 -4.09
N ASN A 32 -7.00 15.90 -2.81
CA ASN A 32 -7.99 16.79 -2.24
C ASN A 32 -7.31 17.81 -1.34
N CYS A 33 -7.73 19.07 -1.47
CA CYS A 33 -7.23 20.19 -0.69
C CYS A 33 -8.37 20.79 0.14
N GLN A 34 -8.17 20.88 1.44
CA GLN A 34 -8.94 21.77 2.31
C GLN A 34 -8.16 23.07 2.44
N ASN A 35 -8.70 24.17 1.89
CA ASN A 35 -8.01 25.46 1.89
C ASN A 35 -7.96 26.08 3.30
N ALA A 36 -6.84 26.72 3.59
CA ALA A 36 -6.64 27.53 4.78
C ALA A 36 -7.31 28.90 4.63
N THR A 37 -7.61 29.55 5.76
CA THR A 37 -7.88 31.00 5.76
C THR A 37 -6.58 31.76 5.49
N THR A 38 -6.70 32.98 4.96
CA THR A 38 -5.55 33.82 4.58
C THR A 38 -4.55 34.04 5.73
N SER A 39 -5.03 34.17 6.97
CA SER A 39 -4.19 34.30 8.17
C SER A 39 -3.28 33.11 8.44
N THR A 40 -3.68 31.89 8.03
CA THR A 40 -2.91 30.67 8.25
C THR A 40 -1.75 30.52 7.24
N ILE A 41 -1.88 31.13 6.05
CA ILE A 41 -0.89 31.00 4.96
C ILE A 41 0.46 31.60 5.33
N ASN A 42 0.51 32.65 6.17
CA ASN A 42 1.74 33.31 6.61
C ASN A 42 2.19 32.89 8.02
N SER A 43 1.55 31.86 8.60
CA SER A 43 1.79 31.46 9.99
C SER A 43 2.93 30.45 10.14
N THR A 44 3.36 30.25 11.39
CA THR A 44 4.32 29.20 11.80
C THR A 44 3.88 27.81 11.34
N TYR A 45 2.58 27.58 11.13
CA TYR A 45 2.02 26.38 10.48
C TYR A 45 2.77 25.98 9.21
N ARG A 46 3.10 26.92 8.30
CA ARG A 46 3.80 26.59 7.05
C ARG A 46 5.22 26.11 7.27
N VAL A 47 5.92 26.67 8.25
CA VAL A 47 7.24 26.19 8.66
C VAL A 47 7.13 24.78 9.21
N ASN A 48 6.16 24.52 10.10
CA ASN A 48 5.92 23.20 10.66
C ASN A 48 5.52 22.17 9.61
N LEU A 49 4.71 22.55 8.62
CA LEU A 49 4.37 21.69 7.48
C LEU A 49 5.61 21.33 6.66
N ASN A 50 6.51 22.27 6.40
CA ASN A 50 7.75 21.97 5.66
C ASN A 50 8.67 21.01 6.43
N LEU A 51 8.76 21.18 7.76
CA LEU A 51 9.48 20.25 8.64
C LEU A 51 8.82 18.86 8.64
N LEU A 52 7.49 18.81 8.71
CA LEU A 52 6.71 17.58 8.61
C LEU A 52 6.98 16.83 7.31
N LEU A 53 6.84 17.50 6.16
CA LEU A 53 7.05 16.89 4.85
C LEU A 53 8.49 16.40 4.68
N SER A 54 9.46 17.18 5.16
CA SER A 54 10.87 16.77 5.17
C SER A 54 11.11 15.53 6.04
N SER A 55 10.45 15.46 7.20
CA SER A 55 10.50 14.29 8.09
C SER A 55 9.84 13.06 7.47
N LEU A 56 8.70 13.21 6.78
CA LEU A 56 8.05 12.11 6.08
C LEU A 56 8.96 11.55 4.97
N ALA A 57 9.55 12.41 4.14
CA ALA A 57 10.49 11.99 3.10
C ALA A 57 11.72 11.28 3.68
N SER A 58 12.29 11.80 4.77
CA SER A 58 13.48 11.19 5.39
C SER A 58 13.21 9.90 6.14
N ASN A 59 11.95 9.62 6.52
CA ASN A 59 11.54 8.38 7.20
C ASN A 59 10.98 7.30 6.27
N ALA A 60 10.84 7.60 4.98
CA ALA A 60 10.62 6.59 3.94
C ALA A 60 11.96 5.88 3.60
N THR A 61 12.65 5.36 4.61
CA THR A 61 13.99 4.74 4.44
C THR A 61 13.90 3.26 4.12
N LEU A 62 15.04 2.68 3.71
CA LEU A 62 15.23 1.24 3.54
C LEU A 62 14.97 0.40 4.81
N ASN A 63 14.91 1.01 5.99
CA ASN A 63 14.61 0.29 7.24
C ASN A 63 13.11 0.33 7.60
N ASN A 64 12.31 1.13 6.90
CA ASN A 64 10.86 1.15 7.08
C ASN A 64 10.20 0.05 6.26
N THR A 65 10.32 -1.19 6.74
CA THR A 65 9.74 -2.37 6.08
C THR A 65 8.21 -2.36 6.09
N ILE A 66 7.58 -1.56 6.94
CA ILE A 66 6.11 -1.44 7.03
C ILE A 66 5.59 -0.55 5.88
N GLY A 67 6.41 0.34 5.33
CA GLY A 67 5.98 1.31 4.33
C GLY A 67 4.97 2.31 4.91
N PHE A 68 5.05 2.61 6.20
CA PHE A 68 4.15 3.55 6.89
C PHE A 68 4.92 4.36 7.92
N TYR A 69 4.60 5.63 8.04
CA TYR A 69 5.13 6.48 9.09
C TYR A 69 4.20 7.65 9.32
N ASN A 70 4.00 8.02 10.58
CA ASN A 70 3.25 9.19 10.98
C ASN A 70 4.08 10.03 11.97
N THR A 71 3.88 11.35 11.95
CA THR A 71 4.55 12.27 12.88
C THR A 71 3.83 13.62 12.91
N SER A 72 4.17 14.47 13.87
CA SER A 72 3.59 15.81 13.99
C SER A 72 4.64 16.85 14.35
N PHE A 73 4.42 18.09 13.90
CA PHE A 73 5.28 19.24 14.20
C PHE A 73 4.44 20.41 14.68
N GLY A 74 5.03 21.27 15.51
CA GLY A 74 4.34 22.44 16.07
C GLY A 74 3.47 22.14 17.27
N GLN A 75 2.77 23.16 17.76
CA GLN A 75 1.87 23.11 18.90
C GLN A 75 0.66 24.03 18.66
N SER A 76 -0.43 23.79 19.37
CA SER A 76 -1.64 24.62 19.35
C SER A 76 -2.15 24.86 17.92
N THR A 77 -2.33 26.11 17.49
CA THR A 77 -2.85 26.48 16.18
C THR A 77 -1.89 26.19 15.02
N ASP A 78 -0.61 25.99 15.31
CA ASP A 78 0.43 25.72 14.32
C ASP A 78 0.81 24.24 14.24
N GLN A 79 0.09 23.37 14.95
CA GLN A 79 0.35 21.93 14.94
C GLN A 79 -0.13 21.28 13.64
N VAL A 80 0.75 20.47 13.05
CA VAL A 80 0.49 19.72 11.82
C VAL A 80 0.72 18.23 12.07
N TYR A 81 -0.23 17.41 11.67
CA TYR A 81 -0.16 15.96 11.69
C TYR A 81 0.02 15.47 10.26
N GLY A 82 0.88 14.48 10.05
CA GLY A 82 1.05 13.88 8.73
C GLY A 82 1.44 12.42 8.78
N LEU A 83 1.11 11.71 7.70
CA LEU A 83 1.57 10.36 7.47
C LEU A 83 1.78 10.09 5.98
N PHE A 84 2.53 9.04 5.71
CA PHE A 84 2.47 8.35 4.42
C PHE A 84 2.16 6.87 4.63
N ILE A 85 1.62 6.25 3.59
CA ILE A 85 1.51 4.81 3.45
C ILE A 85 1.89 4.42 2.03
N CYS A 86 2.72 3.39 1.88
CA CYS A 86 3.08 2.78 0.61
C CYS A 86 2.27 1.50 0.39
N ARG A 87 2.09 1.13 -0.87
CA ARG A 87 1.43 -0.13 -1.22
C ARG A 87 2.26 -1.32 -0.71
N GLY A 88 1.59 -2.30 -0.11
CA GLY A 88 2.26 -3.32 0.71
C GLY A 88 3.25 -4.25 -0.02
N ASP A 89 3.13 -4.44 -1.32
CA ASP A 89 4.01 -5.29 -2.15
C ASP A 89 5.27 -4.56 -2.67
N LEU A 90 5.40 -3.26 -2.43
CA LEU A 90 6.48 -2.47 -3.02
C LEU A 90 7.80 -2.59 -2.25
N SER A 91 8.91 -2.52 -3.00
CA SER A 91 10.23 -2.38 -2.42
C SER A 91 10.39 -1.03 -1.72
N ASN A 92 11.29 -0.97 -0.74
CA ASN A 92 11.55 0.25 0.01
C ASN A 92 12.03 1.40 -0.89
N THR A 93 12.76 1.11 -1.98
CA THR A 93 13.19 2.11 -2.96
C THR A 93 12.01 2.75 -3.69
N VAL A 94 11.05 1.96 -4.15
CA VAL A 94 9.85 2.48 -4.84
C VAL A 94 9.00 3.30 -3.88
N CYS A 95 8.84 2.82 -2.64
CA CYS A 95 8.17 3.56 -1.58
C CYS A 95 8.85 4.91 -1.31
N GLN A 96 10.18 4.91 -1.12
CA GLN A 96 10.96 6.12 -0.87
C GLN A 96 10.83 7.15 -2.00
N ASN A 97 10.92 6.69 -3.25
CA ASN A 97 10.78 7.55 -4.42
C ASN A 97 9.38 8.19 -4.47
N CYS A 98 8.33 7.40 -4.25
CA CYS A 98 6.95 7.89 -4.23
C CYS A 98 6.74 8.94 -3.13
N VAL A 99 7.17 8.66 -1.90
CA VAL A 99 6.98 9.59 -0.77
C VAL A 99 7.79 10.88 -0.98
N THR A 100 9.03 10.76 -1.47
CA THR A 100 9.87 11.93 -1.78
C THR A 100 9.27 12.80 -2.87
N PHE A 101 8.63 12.18 -3.87
CA PHE A 101 7.90 12.91 -4.90
C PHE A 101 6.63 13.56 -4.33
N ALA A 102 5.80 12.79 -3.63
CA ALA A 102 4.53 13.23 -3.06
C ALA A 102 4.68 14.42 -2.09
N THR A 103 5.75 14.44 -1.28
CA THR A 103 6.03 15.56 -0.36
C THR A 103 6.29 16.87 -1.08
N LYS A 104 6.90 16.84 -2.26
CA LYS A 104 7.14 18.04 -3.10
C LYS A 104 5.92 18.42 -3.91
N ASP A 105 5.20 17.44 -4.44
CA ASP A 105 4.06 17.65 -5.31
C ASP A 105 2.82 18.13 -4.55
N ILE A 106 2.56 17.62 -3.34
CA ILE A 106 1.34 17.98 -2.58
C ILE A 106 1.22 19.48 -2.29
N VAL A 107 2.34 20.17 -2.09
CA VAL A 107 2.35 21.63 -1.86
C VAL A 107 2.17 22.43 -3.16
N GLN A 108 2.50 21.84 -4.31
CA GLN A 108 2.22 22.45 -5.62
C GLN A 108 0.74 22.30 -5.99
N ARG A 109 0.15 21.13 -5.70
CA ARG A 109 -1.28 20.86 -5.93
C ARG A 109 -2.19 21.60 -4.95
N CYS A 110 -1.78 21.69 -3.69
CA CYS A 110 -2.52 22.34 -2.62
C CYS A 110 -1.74 23.53 -2.03
N PRO A 111 -1.50 24.61 -2.79
CA PRO A 111 -0.61 25.70 -2.38
C PRO A 111 -1.10 26.45 -1.13
N VAL A 112 -2.41 26.47 -0.93
CA VAL A 112 -3.05 27.09 0.25
C VAL A 112 -3.73 26.07 1.16
N GLY A 113 -3.40 24.77 1.05
CA GLY A 113 -4.01 23.70 1.83
C GLY A 113 -3.63 23.76 3.31
N ILE A 114 -4.62 23.70 4.21
CA ILE A 114 -4.43 23.47 5.65
C ILE A 114 -4.49 21.97 5.97
N ALA A 115 -5.31 21.22 5.25
CA ALA A 115 -5.29 19.77 5.25
C ALA A 115 -5.33 19.30 3.80
N SER A 116 -4.54 18.29 3.47
CA SER A 116 -4.49 17.78 2.09
C SER A 116 -4.10 16.32 2.07
N ILE A 117 -4.56 15.64 1.04
CA ILE A 117 -4.19 14.26 0.75
C ILE A 117 -3.91 14.13 -0.75
N VAL A 118 -2.85 13.41 -1.09
CA VAL A 118 -2.51 13.03 -2.46
C VAL A 118 -2.38 11.52 -2.55
N TYR A 119 -2.93 10.96 -3.63
CA TYR A 119 -2.97 9.54 -3.91
C TYR A 119 -2.17 9.26 -5.17
N TYR A 120 -1.21 8.34 -5.04
CA TYR A 120 -0.46 7.74 -6.13
C TYR A 120 -0.68 6.23 -6.13
N ASP A 121 -0.35 5.55 -7.24
CA ASP A 121 -0.36 4.09 -7.29
C ASP A 121 0.50 3.44 -6.21
N ALA A 122 1.64 4.07 -5.91
CA ALA A 122 2.65 3.52 -5.02
C ALA A 122 2.53 3.99 -3.56
N CYS A 123 1.95 5.16 -3.31
CA CYS A 123 1.83 5.71 -1.97
C CYS A 123 0.71 6.74 -1.84
N ILE A 124 0.26 6.96 -0.60
CA ILE A 124 -0.67 8.00 -0.20
C ILE A 124 0.06 8.87 0.82
N LEU A 125 -0.03 10.19 0.68
CA LEU A 125 0.51 11.14 1.65
C LEU A 125 -0.60 12.09 2.10
N ARG A 126 -0.72 12.28 3.41
CA ARG A 126 -1.75 13.12 4.02
C ARG A 126 -1.15 14.01 5.11
N TYR A 127 -1.62 15.26 5.17
CA TYR A 127 -1.43 16.13 6.34
C TYR A 127 -2.72 16.86 6.74
N SER A 128 -2.79 17.30 7.99
CA SER A 128 -3.91 18.09 8.53
C SER A 128 -3.51 18.84 9.80
N ASN A 129 -4.22 19.93 10.08
CA ASN A 129 -4.17 20.64 11.37
C ASN A 129 -4.99 19.93 12.47
N VAL A 130 -5.72 18.87 12.15
CA VAL A 130 -6.49 18.05 13.10
C VAL A 130 -5.83 16.69 13.22
N ASN A 131 -5.72 16.15 14.44
CA ASN A 131 -5.17 14.81 14.65
C ASN A 131 -6.11 13.73 14.10
N PHE A 132 -5.64 13.00 13.09
CA PHE A 132 -6.34 11.89 12.43
C PHE A 132 -5.67 10.52 12.64
N PHE A 133 -4.63 10.41 13.48
CA PHE A 133 -3.95 9.13 13.72
C PHE A 133 -4.84 8.15 14.48
N SER A 134 -4.75 6.88 14.09
CA SER A 134 -5.53 5.76 14.65
C SER A 134 -7.04 6.00 14.67
N LYS A 135 -7.54 6.89 13.80
CA LYS A 135 -8.95 7.18 13.61
C LYS A 135 -9.34 6.80 12.20
N VAL A 136 -10.38 5.99 12.05
CA VAL A 136 -10.90 5.71 10.72
C VAL A 136 -11.37 7.00 10.08
N ASP A 137 -11.03 7.18 8.82
CA ASP A 137 -11.51 8.26 8.00
C ASP A 137 -11.84 7.77 6.59
N GLN A 138 -13.06 8.05 6.17
CA GLN A 138 -13.62 7.65 4.89
C GLN A 138 -13.85 8.87 3.98
N SER A 139 -13.41 10.06 4.39
CA SER A 139 -13.60 11.31 3.64
C SER A 139 -12.29 12.10 3.51
N PRO A 140 -11.93 12.57 2.29
CA PRO A 140 -12.67 12.41 1.05
C PRO A 140 -12.53 10.99 0.49
N GLY A 141 -13.65 10.41 0.04
CA GLY A 141 -13.67 9.17 -0.70
C GLY A 141 -13.75 9.41 -2.20
N PHE A 142 -12.97 8.67 -2.99
CA PHE A 142 -13.07 8.70 -4.44
C PHE A 142 -12.92 7.31 -5.04
N SER A 143 -13.36 7.15 -6.28
CA SER A 143 -13.26 5.89 -6.99
C SER A 143 -12.70 6.11 -8.38
N LEU A 144 -11.93 5.12 -8.84
CA LEU A 144 -11.43 5.05 -10.21
C LEU A 144 -11.94 3.75 -10.82
N LEU A 145 -12.22 3.78 -12.11
CA LEU A 145 -12.71 2.63 -12.84
C LEU A 145 -11.90 2.44 -14.12
N ASN A 146 -11.74 1.18 -14.51
CA ASN A 146 -11.37 0.86 -15.87
C ASN A 146 -12.59 1.17 -16.75
N THR A 147 -12.39 1.90 -17.85
CA THR A 147 -13.50 2.32 -18.71
C THR A 147 -14.11 1.13 -19.46
N GLN A 148 -13.34 0.05 -19.65
CA GLN A 148 -13.79 -1.18 -20.30
C GLN A 148 -14.72 -2.00 -19.39
N ASN A 149 -15.68 -2.66 -20.04
CA ASN A 149 -16.64 -3.53 -19.36
C ASN A 149 -16.27 -5.00 -19.55
N ILE A 150 -16.58 -5.81 -18.54
CA ILE A 150 -16.62 -7.26 -18.72
C ILE A 150 -17.87 -7.61 -19.53
N THR A 151 -17.70 -8.32 -20.64
CA THR A 151 -18.81 -8.67 -21.56
C THR A 151 -19.35 -10.08 -21.33
N THR A 152 -18.54 -10.96 -20.75
CA THR A 152 -18.89 -12.36 -20.49
C THR A 152 -19.28 -12.51 -19.03
N GLU A 153 -20.47 -13.04 -18.75
CA GLU A 153 -20.97 -13.35 -17.40
C GLU A 153 -20.74 -12.24 -16.35
N PRO A 154 -21.18 -10.98 -16.59
CA PRO A 154 -20.85 -9.83 -15.74
C PRO A 154 -21.29 -9.99 -14.28
N GLN A 155 -22.42 -10.66 -14.04
CA GLN A 155 -22.87 -10.96 -12.68
C GLN A 155 -21.91 -11.92 -11.95
N ARG A 156 -21.41 -12.97 -12.63
CA ARG A 156 -20.42 -13.88 -12.06
C ARG A 156 -19.12 -13.16 -11.75
N PHE A 157 -18.69 -12.29 -12.66
CA PHE A 157 -17.51 -11.45 -12.46
C PHE A 157 -17.64 -10.57 -11.21
N ASN A 158 -18.73 -9.81 -11.10
CA ASN A 158 -18.99 -8.94 -9.95
C ASN A 158 -19.06 -9.74 -8.62
N ASN A 159 -19.68 -10.92 -8.64
CA ASN A 159 -19.75 -11.80 -7.46
C ASN A 159 -18.35 -12.28 -7.04
N LEU A 160 -17.49 -12.65 -7.99
CA LEU A 160 -16.11 -13.07 -7.72
C LEU A 160 -15.26 -11.92 -7.19
N VAL A 161 -15.39 -10.71 -7.76
CA VAL A 161 -14.74 -9.50 -7.22
C VAL A 161 -15.19 -9.28 -5.78
N GLY A 162 -16.51 -9.26 -5.53
CA GLY A 162 -17.09 -9.07 -4.20
C GLY A 162 -16.60 -10.09 -3.17
N ALA A 163 -16.57 -11.37 -3.54
CA ALA A 163 -16.05 -12.43 -2.68
C ALA A 163 -14.55 -12.24 -2.39
N ALA A 164 -13.75 -11.94 -3.42
CA ALA A 164 -12.32 -11.74 -3.28
C ALA A 164 -11.99 -10.55 -2.36
N VAL A 165 -12.62 -9.38 -2.56
CA VAL A 165 -12.34 -8.20 -1.72
C VAL A 165 -12.84 -8.36 -0.28
N ASN A 166 -13.92 -9.11 -0.03
CA ASN A 166 -14.39 -9.41 1.32
C ASN A 166 -13.39 -10.31 2.08
N ASP A 167 -12.89 -11.36 1.43
CA ASP A 167 -11.84 -12.21 1.99
C ASP A 167 -10.56 -11.41 2.29
N LEU A 168 -10.16 -10.56 1.34
CA LEU A 168 -9.01 -9.67 1.50
C LEU A 168 -9.18 -8.68 2.65
N ALA A 169 -10.39 -8.16 2.84
CA ALA A 169 -10.69 -7.26 3.94
C ALA A 169 -10.54 -7.94 5.30
N ALA A 170 -11.03 -9.19 5.44
CA ALA A 170 -10.84 -9.98 6.64
C ALA A 170 -9.35 -10.23 6.92
N ARG A 171 -8.57 -10.63 5.89
CA ARG A 171 -7.13 -10.86 6.02
C ARG A 171 -6.38 -9.59 6.44
N ALA A 172 -6.59 -8.47 5.74
CA ALA A 172 -5.95 -7.19 6.06
C ALA A 172 -6.31 -6.68 7.46
N ALA A 173 -7.57 -6.80 7.88
CA ALA A 173 -8.03 -6.39 9.20
C ALA A 173 -7.48 -7.27 10.33
N SER A 174 -7.33 -8.57 10.09
CA SER A 174 -6.80 -9.54 11.05
C SER A 174 -5.28 -9.50 11.21
N ALA A 175 -4.58 -8.74 10.38
CA ALA A 175 -3.12 -8.64 10.46
C ALA A 175 -2.66 -8.10 11.83
N PRO A 176 -1.57 -8.66 12.40
CA PRO A 176 -1.11 -8.32 13.73
C PRO A 176 -0.67 -6.85 13.84
N PRO A 177 -0.63 -6.29 15.07
CA PRO A 177 -0.09 -4.95 15.28
C PRO A 177 1.30 -4.78 14.67
N GLY A 178 1.53 -3.67 13.97
CA GLY A 178 2.80 -3.39 13.27
C GLY A 178 2.95 -4.05 11.90
N ALA A 179 1.97 -4.84 11.43
CA ALA A 179 1.97 -5.34 10.06
C ALA A 179 1.45 -4.30 9.05
N LYS A 180 1.73 -4.51 7.76
CA LYS A 180 1.30 -3.65 6.65
C LYS A 180 -0.23 -3.52 6.46
N LYS A 181 -1.02 -4.38 7.13
CA LYS A 181 -2.49 -4.52 6.95
C LYS A 181 -2.88 -4.54 5.47
N PHE A 182 -2.21 -5.43 4.74
CA PHE A 182 -2.25 -5.55 3.29
C PHE A 182 -2.53 -7.00 2.92
N ALA A 183 -3.36 -7.22 1.91
CA ALA A 183 -3.59 -8.53 1.34
C ALA A 183 -3.83 -8.43 -0.15
N VAL A 184 -3.44 -9.47 -0.89
CA VAL A 184 -3.76 -9.64 -2.32
C VAL A 184 -4.31 -11.03 -2.62
N ASN A 185 -5.00 -11.14 -3.75
CA ASN A 185 -5.56 -12.38 -4.26
C ASN A 185 -5.53 -12.41 -5.79
N LYS A 186 -5.35 -13.61 -6.34
CA LYS A 186 -5.55 -13.95 -7.74
C LYS A 186 -6.69 -14.97 -7.84
N THR A 187 -7.80 -14.56 -8.42
CA THR A 187 -8.98 -15.42 -8.63
C THR A 187 -9.13 -15.77 -10.10
N SER A 188 -9.22 -17.04 -10.46
CA SER A 188 -9.52 -17.42 -11.84
C SER A 188 -10.96 -17.03 -12.19
N PHE A 189 -11.13 -16.26 -13.26
CA PHE A 189 -12.45 -15.94 -13.79
C PHE A 189 -12.86 -16.94 -14.87
N ASN A 190 -11.97 -17.22 -15.81
CA ASN A 190 -12.13 -18.23 -16.86
C ASN A 190 -10.75 -18.77 -17.30
N ALA A 191 -10.71 -19.57 -18.36
CA ALA A 191 -9.48 -20.18 -18.86
C ALA A 191 -8.38 -19.17 -19.29
N PHE A 192 -8.76 -17.93 -19.59
CA PHE A 192 -7.87 -16.90 -20.14
C PHE A 192 -7.69 -15.68 -19.22
N GLN A 193 -8.60 -15.47 -18.28
CA GLN A 193 -8.65 -14.27 -17.45
C GLN A 193 -8.62 -14.60 -15.96
N ASN A 194 -7.82 -13.83 -15.24
CA ASN A 194 -7.80 -13.80 -13.79
C ASN A 194 -8.27 -12.44 -13.31
N ILE A 195 -8.72 -12.39 -12.06
CA ILE A 195 -9.02 -11.17 -11.32
C ILE A 195 -7.93 -11.03 -10.28
N TYR A 196 -7.15 -9.95 -10.37
CA TYR A 196 -6.16 -9.56 -9.39
C TYR A 196 -6.82 -8.57 -8.44
N SER A 197 -6.68 -8.75 -7.14
CA SER A 197 -7.35 -7.91 -6.14
C SER A 197 -6.44 -7.63 -4.96
N LEU A 198 -6.66 -6.47 -4.35
CA LEU A 198 -5.90 -5.92 -3.23
C LEU A 198 -6.85 -5.24 -2.25
N ALA A 199 -6.59 -5.42 -0.95
CA ALA A 199 -7.16 -4.58 0.11
C ALA A 199 -6.05 -4.12 1.06
N GLN A 200 -6.08 -2.85 1.47
CA GLN A 200 -5.09 -2.29 2.38
C GLN A 200 -5.70 -1.26 3.32
N CYS A 201 -5.25 -1.24 4.58
CA CYS A 201 -5.55 -0.21 5.58
C CYS A 201 -4.28 0.50 6.05
N THR A 202 -4.43 1.69 6.65
CA THR A 202 -3.33 2.29 7.40
C THR A 202 -2.96 1.43 8.61
N PRO A 203 -1.67 1.07 8.81
CA PRO A 203 -1.22 0.21 9.91
C PRO A 203 -1.58 0.66 11.32
N ASP A 204 -1.86 1.95 11.52
CA ASP A 204 -2.21 2.56 12.81
C ASP A 204 -3.67 2.30 13.25
N LEU A 205 -4.49 1.67 12.42
CA LEU A 205 -5.88 1.33 12.75
C LEU A 205 -6.01 0.05 13.56
N SER A 206 -7.03 0.02 14.41
CA SER A 206 -7.51 -1.23 15.01
C SER A 206 -8.03 -2.20 13.94
N SER A 207 -8.10 -3.50 14.26
CA SER A 207 -8.71 -4.50 13.36
C SER A 207 -10.17 -4.14 13.03
N SER A 208 -10.94 -3.66 14.02
CA SER A 208 -12.32 -3.23 13.80
C SER A 208 -12.42 -2.01 12.88
N ASP A 209 -11.53 -1.03 13.03
CA ASP A 209 -11.54 0.18 12.19
C ASP A 209 -11.09 -0.10 10.76
N CYS A 210 -10.08 -0.95 10.60
CA CYS A 210 -9.67 -1.42 9.28
C CYS A 210 -10.82 -2.15 8.58
N ASN A 211 -11.48 -3.09 9.27
CA ASN A 211 -12.61 -3.81 8.70
C ASN A 211 -13.78 -2.87 8.35
N ARG A 212 -14.09 -1.90 9.23
CA ARG A 212 -15.11 -0.87 8.99
C ARG A 212 -14.79 -0.05 7.74
N CYS A 213 -13.54 0.35 7.57
CA CYS A 213 -13.10 1.10 6.41
C CYS A 213 -13.25 0.29 5.12
N LEU A 214 -12.70 -0.93 5.09
CA LEU A 214 -12.73 -1.79 3.90
C LEU A 214 -14.15 -2.22 3.55
N SER A 215 -15.00 -2.50 4.53
CA SER A 215 -16.42 -2.80 4.30
C SER A 215 -17.14 -1.65 3.60
N ALA A 216 -16.87 -0.40 3.99
CA ALA A 216 -17.43 0.77 3.31
C ALA A 216 -16.88 0.92 1.89
N ALA A 217 -15.60 0.60 1.66
CA ALA A 217 -15.00 0.66 0.33
C ALA A 217 -15.64 -0.38 -0.60
N ILE A 218 -15.87 -1.60 -0.09
CA ILE A 218 -16.55 -2.69 -0.79
C ILE A 218 -18.00 -2.30 -1.12
N ALA A 219 -18.71 -1.69 -0.18
CA ALA A 219 -20.08 -1.21 -0.39
C ALA A 219 -20.19 -0.13 -1.48
N GLY A 220 -19.08 0.55 -1.82
CA GLY A 220 -19.00 1.50 -2.93
C GLY A 220 -18.89 0.86 -4.32
N LEU A 221 -18.45 -0.40 -4.43
CA LEU A 221 -18.20 -1.07 -5.71
C LEU A 221 -19.40 -1.11 -6.65
N PRO A 222 -20.64 -1.44 -6.21
CA PRO A 222 -21.78 -1.49 -7.11
C PRO A 222 -22.07 -0.14 -7.77
N ASN A 223 -21.78 0.98 -7.08
CA ASN A 223 -22.04 2.32 -7.59
C ASN A 223 -20.93 2.83 -8.51
N CYS A 224 -19.65 2.52 -8.20
CA CYS A 224 -18.54 3.02 -9.00
C CYS A 224 -18.22 2.12 -10.21
N CYS A 225 -18.32 0.81 -10.04
CA CYS A 225 -17.47 -0.12 -10.78
C CYS A 225 -18.22 -1.39 -11.24
N SER A 226 -19.55 -1.41 -11.17
CA SER A 226 -20.35 -2.55 -11.63
C SER A 226 -20.04 -2.90 -13.09
N SER A 227 -19.72 -4.17 -13.34
CA SER A 227 -19.34 -4.70 -14.66
C SER A 227 -18.07 -4.09 -15.27
N LYS A 228 -17.26 -3.36 -14.50
CA LYS A 228 -15.95 -2.85 -14.95
C LYS A 228 -14.89 -3.91 -14.75
N ILE A 229 -13.96 -4.04 -15.70
CA ILE A 229 -12.85 -5.01 -15.60
C ILE A 229 -11.83 -4.63 -14.51
N GLY A 230 -11.83 -3.37 -14.09
CA GLY A 230 -11.04 -2.88 -12.98
C GLY A 230 -11.74 -1.75 -12.24
N GLY A 231 -11.43 -1.63 -10.96
CA GLY A 231 -12.05 -0.65 -10.08
C GLY A 231 -11.26 -0.43 -8.81
N ARG A 232 -11.32 0.79 -8.30
CA ARG A 232 -10.67 1.24 -7.07
C ARG A 232 -11.63 2.07 -6.26
N VAL A 233 -11.69 1.81 -4.96
CA VAL A 233 -12.38 2.68 -4.00
C VAL A 233 -11.37 3.07 -2.94
N LEU A 234 -11.09 4.36 -2.86
CA LEU A 234 -10.02 4.92 -2.04
C LEU A 234 -10.59 5.84 -0.98
N PHE A 235 -10.19 5.56 0.26
CA PHE A 235 -10.40 6.40 1.42
C PHE A 235 -9.05 6.78 2.03
N PRO A 236 -9.00 7.81 2.89
CA PRO A 236 -7.77 8.16 3.58
C PRO A 236 -7.18 7.04 4.45
N SER A 237 -8.05 6.20 5.02
CA SER A 237 -7.67 5.12 5.95
C SER A 237 -7.53 3.74 5.31
N CYS A 238 -8.06 3.52 4.10
CA CYS A 238 -8.01 2.23 3.43
C CYS A 238 -8.39 2.35 1.96
N TYR A 239 -8.11 1.31 1.18
CA TYR A 239 -8.62 1.20 -0.17
C TYR A 239 -8.69 -0.24 -0.64
N ILE A 240 -9.45 -0.44 -1.72
CA ILE A 240 -9.50 -1.68 -2.48
C ILE A 240 -9.16 -1.38 -3.95
N HIS A 241 -8.56 -2.36 -4.61
CA HIS A 241 -8.25 -2.31 -6.04
C HIS A 241 -8.42 -3.70 -6.64
N TYR A 242 -9.13 -3.79 -7.76
CA TYR A 242 -9.13 -4.98 -8.60
C TYR A 242 -8.92 -4.61 -10.08
N GLU A 243 -8.33 -5.53 -10.85
CA GLU A 243 -8.10 -5.41 -12.28
C GLU A 243 -7.91 -6.82 -12.89
N ILE A 244 -8.09 -6.98 -14.20
CA ILE A 244 -7.84 -8.26 -14.89
C ILE A 244 -6.38 -8.47 -15.30
N THR A 245 -5.58 -7.42 -15.20
CA THR A 245 -4.12 -7.43 -15.40
C THR A 245 -3.44 -7.38 -14.04
N GLU A 246 -2.35 -8.14 -13.89
CA GLU A 246 -1.56 -8.16 -12.67
C GLU A 246 -0.91 -6.78 -12.42
N PHE A 247 -1.08 -6.24 -11.21
CA PHE A 247 -0.59 -4.90 -10.84
C PHE A 247 0.21 -4.88 -9.54
N TYR A 248 0.37 -6.02 -8.87
CA TYR A 248 1.12 -6.18 -7.64
C TYR A 248 2.24 -7.20 -7.79
N ASP A 249 3.29 -7.09 -6.97
CA ASP A 249 4.39 -8.06 -6.94
C ASP A 249 4.03 -9.31 -6.13
N ALA A 250 3.67 -10.39 -6.82
CA ALA A 250 3.34 -11.66 -6.21
C ALA A 250 4.52 -12.31 -5.47
N THR A 251 5.76 -12.02 -5.87
CA THR A 251 6.97 -12.59 -5.23
C THR A 251 7.22 -11.93 -3.88
N ALA A 252 7.05 -10.60 -3.79
CA ALA A 252 7.13 -9.86 -2.54
C ALA A 252 6.08 -10.34 -1.52
N VAL A 253 4.85 -10.57 -1.98
CA VAL A 253 3.75 -11.10 -1.15
C VAL A 253 4.07 -12.50 -0.60
N ALA A 254 4.61 -13.39 -1.45
CA ALA A 254 4.95 -14.75 -1.06
C ALA A 254 6.07 -14.79 0.00
N ALA A 255 7.03 -13.86 -0.08
CA ALA A 255 8.13 -13.77 0.88
C ALA A 255 7.68 -13.36 2.29
N GLU A 256 6.60 -12.57 2.41
CA GLU A 256 6.05 -12.13 3.70
C GLU A 256 5.08 -13.15 4.33
N SER A 257 4.66 -14.16 3.58
CA SER A 257 3.75 -15.19 4.07
C SER A 257 4.48 -16.13 5.04
N PRO A 258 3.91 -16.47 6.21
CA PRO A 258 4.52 -17.45 7.10
C PRO A 258 4.74 -18.78 6.35
N PRO A 259 5.88 -19.47 6.55
CA PRO A 259 6.15 -20.71 5.85
C PRO A 259 5.02 -21.71 6.10
N PRO A 260 4.64 -22.52 5.09
CA PRO A 260 3.59 -23.51 5.27
C PRO A 260 3.94 -24.42 6.46
N PRO A 261 2.94 -24.84 7.26
CA PRO A 261 3.18 -25.75 8.36
C PRO A 261 3.90 -27.00 7.83
N PRO A 262 4.91 -27.52 8.56
CA PRO A 262 5.65 -28.68 8.11
C PRO A 262 4.67 -29.84 7.89
N PRO A 263 4.86 -30.64 6.83
CA PRO A 263 3.92 -31.69 6.49
C PRO A 263 3.83 -32.74 7.61
N SER A 264 2.64 -33.30 7.82
CA SER A 264 2.31 -34.18 8.95
C SER A 264 3.24 -35.38 9.12
N TRP A 265 3.86 -35.86 8.03
CA TRP A 265 4.84 -36.94 8.08
C TRP A 265 6.13 -36.58 8.82
N LEU A 266 6.51 -35.30 8.85
CA LEU A 266 7.67 -34.83 9.61
C LEU A 266 7.45 -35.01 11.13
N PHE A 267 6.23 -34.75 11.60
CA PHE A 267 5.83 -35.00 12.99
C PHE A 267 5.86 -36.50 13.33
N LEU A 268 5.38 -37.36 12.41
CA LEU A 268 5.45 -38.82 12.59
C LEU A 268 6.91 -39.30 12.67
N LEU A 269 7.79 -38.79 11.80
CA LEU A 269 9.21 -39.15 11.79
C LEU A 269 9.92 -38.72 13.08
N LEU A 270 9.65 -37.51 13.58
CA LEU A 270 10.13 -37.06 14.88
C LEU A 270 9.62 -37.96 16.01
N HIS A 271 8.34 -38.33 16.00
CA HIS A 271 7.77 -39.26 16.98
C HIS A 271 8.46 -40.64 16.95
N LEU A 272 8.67 -41.20 15.76
CA LEU A 272 9.34 -42.48 15.58
C LEU A 272 10.82 -42.42 15.99
N LEU A 273 11.51 -41.33 15.71
CA LEU A 273 12.90 -41.12 16.15
C LEU A 273 13.01 -41.03 17.68
N VAL A 274 12.08 -40.31 18.32
CA VAL A 274 12.01 -40.23 19.80
C VAL A 274 11.69 -41.60 20.39
N GLN A 275 10.73 -42.33 19.83
CA GLN A 275 10.43 -43.71 20.27
C GLN A 275 11.64 -44.62 20.10
N ARG A 276 12.37 -44.53 18.97
CA ARG A 276 13.58 -45.32 18.73
C ARG A 276 14.70 -44.97 19.71
N HIS A 277 14.85 -43.69 20.06
CA HIS A 277 15.78 -43.25 21.09
C HIS A 277 15.40 -43.76 22.48
N TYR A 278 14.11 -43.75 22.81
CA TYR A 278 13.58 -44.26 24.06
C TYR A 278 13.80 -45.77 24.21
N GLN A 279 13.52 -46.55 23.16
CA GLN A 279 13.76 -48.00 23.15
C GLN A 279 15.25 -48.34 23.28
N LYS A 280 16.13 -47.58 22.62
CA LYS A 280 17.59 -47.73 22.80
C LYS A 280 18.03 -47.47 24.24
N LYS A 281 17.49 -46.43 24.90
CA LYS A 281 17.79 -46.17 26.33
C LYS A 281 17.28 -47.29 27.24
N LYS A 282 16.09 -47.84 26.95
CA LYS A 282 15.50 -48.94 27.73
C LYS A 282 16.30 -50.24 27.62
N ALA A 283 16.80 -50.57 26.42
CA ALA A 283 17.64 -51.75 26.20
C ALA A 283 18.96 -51.68 26.98
N VAL A 284 19.59 -50.50 27.05
CA VAL A 284 20.83 -50.29 27.83
C VAL A 284 20.59 -50.42 29.34
N SER A 285 19.40 -50.08 29.83
CA SER A 285 19.05 -50.20 31.26
C SER A 285 18.72 -51.62 31.75
N GLN A 286 18.55 -52.58 30.84
CA GLN A 286 18.26 -53.99 31.18
C GLN A 286 19.51 -54.89 31.18
N GLN A 287 20.69 -54.31 30.97
CA GLN A 287 22.00 -54.99 30.98
C GLN A 287 22.82 -54.72 32.25
N PHE A 288 22.19 -54.15 33.28
CA PHE A 288 22.74 -53.99 34.63
C PHE A 288 21.83 -54.65 35.65
#